data_AF-A0AAU8LWQ1-F1
#
_entry.id   AF-A0AAU8LWQ1-F1
#
_cell.length_a   1.000
_cell.length_b   1.000
_cell.length_c   1.000
_cell.angle_alpha   90.00
_cell.angle_beta   90.00
_cell.angle_gamma   90.00
#
_symmetry.space_group_name_H-M   'P 1'
#
loop_
_entity.id
_entity.type
_entity.pdbx_description
1 polymer ?
#
loop_
_entity_poly.entity_id
_entity_poly.type
_entity_poly.pdbx_seq_one_letter_code
_entity_poly.pdbx_strand_id
1 'polypeptide(L)'
;MSYLNTFKLIQCLVERKKPDARSFLEEVDEDKVIAALKRSKDGLPQPFEWTTEPIEEENFAKLSVAEKKKINKVFQRVQKAPSKQIPILLQLKKKHPDLPVLYNYLAIAYQSSQQLDQYTEILHETVQLFPDYLFGKVTLADYHFNRNNHREVRKIFNNKLEIHHHFPPSRTIYHISEVRSFYSTIGALHARSGNISRAIFCYFLLQKIDPDHPLSLRIGNEILLKEISKLGKKINRK
;
A
#
# COMPACT_ATOMS: atom_id res chain seq x y z
N MET A 1 -24.74 -6.37 0.33
CA MET A 1 -24.67 -6.91 -1.05
C MET A 1 -23.28 -7.51 -1.22
N SER A 2 -23.17 -8.76 -1.70
CA SER A 2 -21.88 -9.36 -2.06
C SER A 2 -21.59 -9.05 -3.53
N TYR A 3 -20.36 -8.68 -3.84
CA TYR A 3 -19.90 -8.55 -5.23
C TYR A 3 -19.38 -9.87 -5.78
N LEU A 4 -18.92 -10.77 -4.89
CA LEU A 4 -18.41 -12.08 -5.28
C LEU A 4 -19.55 -13.09 -5.42
N ASN A 5 -19.37 -14.02 -6.36
CA ASN A 5 -20.20 -15.20 -6.52
C ASN A 5 -20.16 -16.05 -5.25
N THR A 6 -21.17 -15.85 -4.40
CA THR A 6 -21.22 -16.46 -3.06
C THR A 6 -21.38 -17.98 -3.15
N PHE A 7 -22.11 -18.48 -4.15
CA PHE A 7 -22.29 -19.91 -4.37
C PHE A 7 -20.96 -20.58 -4.72
N LYS A 8 -20.22 -20.03 -5.70
CA LYS A 8 -18.89 -20.52 -6.08
C LYS A 8 -17.92 -20.48 -4.88
N LEU A 9 -18.00 -19.44 -4.05
CA LEU A 9 -17.16 -19.32 -2.85
C LEU A 9 -17.50 -20.41 -1.81
N ILE A 10 -18.78 -20.65 -1.53
CA ILE A 10 -19.22 -21.72 -0.62
C ILE A 10 -18.78 -23.08 -1.16
N GLN A 11 -19.00 -23.34 -2.46
CA GLN A 11 -18.59 -24.60 -3.09
C GLN A 11 -17.08 -24.83 -2.93
N CYS A 12 -16.27 -23.80 -3.21
CA CYS A 12 -14.81 -23.86 -3.04
C CYS A 12 -14.42 -24.25 -1.60
N LEU A 13 -15.07 -23.67 -0.60
CA LEU A 13 -14.83 -23.96 0.82
C LEU A 13 -15.26 -25.38 1.22
N VAL A 14 -16.42 -25.84 0.74
CA VAL A 14 -16.94 -27.21 1.00
C VAL A 14 -16.00 -28.26 0.41
N GLU A 15 -15.47 -28.01 -0.79
CA GLU A 15 -14.48 -28.87 -1.45
C GLU A 15 -13.08 -28.80 -0.82
N ARG A 16 -12.89 -28.03 0.28
CA ARG A 16 -11.61 -27.79 0.95
C ARG A 16 -10.52 -27.22 0.03
N LYS A 17 -10.92 -26.54 -1.04
CA LYS A 17 -10.00 -25.82 -1.94
C LYS A 17 -9.69 -24.45 -1.36
N LYS A 18 -8.46 -23.98 -1.57
CA LYS A 18 -8.08 -22.60 -1.23
C LYS A 18 -8.68 -21.66 -2.29
N PRO A 19 -9.54 -20.69 -1.93
CA PRO A 19 -10.06 -19.73 -2.88
C PRO A 19 -8.94 -18.88 -3.48
N ASP A 20 -8.94 -18.73 -4.81
CA ASP A 20 -8.03 -17.85 -5.53
C ASP A 20 -8.67 -16.48 -5.76
N ALA A 21 -8.06 -15.42 -5.22
CA ALA A 21 -8.61 -14.08 -5.29
C ALA A 21 -8.85 -13.60 -6.73
N ARG A 22 -7.91 -13.91 -7.62
CA ARG A 22 -7.97 -13.47 -9.02
C ARG A 22 -9.19 -14.06 -9.72
N SER A 23 -9.38 -15.38 -9.65
CA SER A 23 -10.53 -16.05 -10.26
C SER A 23 -11.89 -15.54 -9.76
N PHE A 24 -12.00 -15.13 -8.49
CA PHE A 24 -13.26 -14.58 -7.96
C PHE A 24 -13.49 -13.12 -8.37
N LEU A 25 -12.43 -12.34 -8.50
CA LEU A 25 -12.53 -10.91 -8.81
C LEU A 25 -12.66 -10.63 -10.31
N GLU A 26 -12.21 -11.54 -11.17
CA GLU A 26 -12.43 -11.48 -12.63
C GLU A 26 -13.92 -11.57 -13.01
N GLU A 27 -14.75 -12.21 -12.18
CA GLU A 27 -16.21 -12.30 -12.39
C GLU A 27 -16.97 -11.05 -11.88
N VAL A 28 -16.29 -10.11 -11.23
CA VAL A 28 -16.95 -8.94 -10.65
C VAL A 28 -17.28 -7.92 -11.74
N ASP A 29 -18.55 -7.58 -11.80
CA ASP A 29 -19.11 -6.52 -12.64
C ASP A 29 -18.61 -5.13 -12.19
N GLU A 30 -17.70 -4.54 -12.97
CA GLU A 30 -17.10 -3.25 -12.69
C GLU A 30 -18.12 -2.10 -12.67
N ASP A 31 -19.11 -2.12 -13.57
CA ASP A 31 -20.16 -1.09 -13.63
C ASP A 31 -20.99 -1.07 -12.34
N LYS A 32 -21.28 -2.24 -11.75
CA LYS A 32 -21.93 -2.32 -10.44
C LYS A 32 -21.07 -1.73 -9.33
N VAL A 33 -19.75 -1.94 -9.37
CA VAL A 33 -18.81 -1.34 -8.40
C VAL A 33 -18.83 0.18 -8.54
N ILE A 34 -18.70 0.70 -9.76
CA ILE A 34 -18.74 2.13 -10.06
C ILE A 34 -20.07 2.76 -9.63
N ALA A 35 -21.20 2.12 -9.93
CA ALA A 35 -22.52 2.59 -9.53
C ALA A 35 -22.67 2.63 -7.99
N ALA A 36 -22.11 1.65 -7.27
CA ALA A 36 -22.11 1.65 -5.82
C ALA A 36 -21.24 2.78 -5.23
N LEU A 37 -20.09 3.07 -5.84
CA LEU A 37 -19.22 4.17 -5.43
C LEU A 37 -19.87 5.54 -5.63
N LYS A 38 -20.56 5.76 -6.77
CA LYS A 38 -21.32 6.99 -7.04
C LYS A 38 -22.38 7.28 -5.97
N ARG A 39 -22.97 6.23 -5.38
CA ARG A 39 -23.97 6.35 -4.29
C ARG A 39 -23.36 6.41 -2.89
N SER A 40 -22.05 6.18 -2.75
CA SER A 40 -21.37 6.17 -1.46
C SER A 40 -21.01 7.60 -1.02
N LYS A 41 -20.88 7.82 0.29
CA LYS A 41 -20.46 9.10 0.86
C LYS A 41 -19.10 9.56 0.32
N ASP A 42 -18.20 8.61 0.06
CA ASP A 42 -16.85 8.89 -0.41
C ASP A 42 -16.83 9.20 -1.92
N GLY A 43 -17.92 8.94 -2.66
CA GLY A 43 -18.02 9.17 -4.09
C GLY A 43 -17.08 8.30 -4.93
N LEU A 44 -16.92 8.67 -6.20
CA LEU A 44 -15.89 8.11 -7.07
C LEU A 44 -14.53 8.80 -6.81
N PRO A 45 -13.42 8.05 -6.77
CA PRO A 45 -12.09 8.63 -6.79
C PRO A 45 -11.90 9.57 -7.97
N GLN A 46 -11.15 10.66 -7.75
CA GLN A 46 -10.79 11.58 -8.82
C GLN A 46 -9.89 10.88 -9.84
N PRO A 47 -10.07 11.13 -11.14
CA PRO A 47 -9.16 10.62 -12.15
C PRO A 47 -7.76 11.21 -11.95
N PHE A 48 -6.73 10.41 -12.23
CA PHE A 48 -5.35 10.82 -12.21
C PHE A 48 -4.54 10.05 -13.25
N GLU A 49 -3.35 10.56 -13.55
CA GLU A 49 -2.41 9.92 -14.46
C GLU A 49 -1.24 9.31 -13.68
N TRP A 50 -0.61 8.28 -14.25
CA TRP A 50 0.59 7.70 -13.70
C TRP A 50 1.67 7.50 -14.75
N THR A 51 2.92 7.47 -14.28
CA THR A 51 4.10 7.29 -15.12
C THR A 51 5.05 6.25 -14.52
N THR A 52 5.82 5.60 -15.38
CA THR A 52 6.98 4.79 -15.01
C THR A 52 8.28 5.60 -15.01
N GLU A 53 8.25 6.82 -15.52
CA GLU A 53 9.40 7.72 -15.51
C GLU A 53 9.73 8.16 -14.08
N PRO A 54 11.00 8.13 -13.66
CA PRO A 54 11.38 8.56 -12.32
C PRO A 54 10.92 9.99 -12.03
N ILE A 55 10.17 10.14 -10.93
CA ILE A 55 9.86 11.45 -10.36
C ILE A 55 10.83 11.66 -9.20
N GLU A 56 11.81 12.54 -9.38
CA GLU A 56 12.77 12.84 -8.33
C GLU A 56 12.12 13.67 -7.22
N GLU A 57 12.41 13.30 -5.98
CA GLU A 57 12.10 14.12 -4.81
C GLU A 57 13.03 15.34 -4.79
N GLU A 58 12.54 16.48 -4.28
CA GLU A 58 13.21 17.78 -4.40
C GLU A 58 14.63 17.77 -3.83
N ASN A 59 14.82 17.23 -2.62
CA ASN A 59 16.15 17.19 -2.00
C ASN A 59 17.05 16.15 -2.67
N PHE A 60 16.49 15.03 -3.15
CA PHE A 60 17.24 14.08 -3.96
C PHE A 60 17.73 14.71 -5.27
N ALA A 61 16.92 15.55 -5.92
CA ALA A 61 17.25 16.19 -7.18
C ALA A 61 18.47 17.12 -7.09
N LYS A 62 18.66 17.76 -5.93
CA LYS A 62 19.78 18.68 -5.62
C LYS A 62 21.14 18.00 -5.48
N LEU A 63 21.19 16.66 -5.36
CA LEU A 63 22.43 15.92 -5.18
C LEU A 63 23.28 15.87 -6.44
N SER A 64 24.60 15.75 -6.27
CA SER A 64 25.49 15.47 -7.40
C SER A 64 25.21 14.09 -8.01
N VAL A 65 25.53 13.92 -9.30
CA VAL A 65 25.39 12.64 -10.01
C VAL A 65 26.13 11.51 -9.30
N ALA A 66 27.32 11.80 -8.75
CA ALA A 66 28.11 10.84 -8.00
C ALA A 66 27.41 10.38 -6.70
N GLU A 67 26.77 11.30 -5.99
CA GLU A 67 25.99 10.99 -4.78
C GLU A 67 24.74 10.19 -5.10
N LYS A 68 23.96 10.61 -6.12
CA LYS A 68 22.80 9.85 -6.60
C LYS A 68 23.19 8.41 -6.94
N LYS A 69 24.28 8.23 -7.70
CA LYS A 69 24.81 6.91 -8.06
C LYS A 69 25.22 6.09 -6.84
N LYS A 70 25.86 6.72 -5.83
CA LYS A 70 26.23 6.05 -4.57
C LYS A 70 24.98 5.58 -3.82
N ILE A 71 23.99 6.45 -3.63
CA ILE A 71 22.74 6.12 -2.92
C ILE A 71 21.97 5.01 -3.64
N ASN A 72 21.82 5.11 -4.96
CA ASN A 72 21.14 4.08 -5.76
C ASN A 72 21.87 2.72 -5.68
N LYS A 73 23.21 2.72 -5.66
CA LYS A 73 24.00 1.51 -5.49
C LYS A 73 23.80 0.89 -4.10
N VAL A 74 23.68 1.71 -3.05
CA VAL A 74 23.37 1.22 -1.69
C VAL A 74 21.97 0.61 -1.67
N PHE A 75 20.97 1.27 -2.27
CA PHE A 75 19.60 0.74 -2.35
C PHE A 75 19.54 -0.65 -3.00
N GLN A 76 20.19 -0.82 -4.15
CA GLN A 76 20.26 -2.13 -4.82
C GLN A 76 20.88 -3.23 -3.94
N ARG A 77 21.78 -2.85 -3.03
CA ARG A 77 22.44 -3.77 -2.09
C ARG A 77 21.61 -4.04 -0.84
N VAL A 78 20.71 -3.14 -0.45
CA VAL A 78 19.81 -3.36 0.70
C VAL A 78 18.99 -4.63 0.49
N GLN A 79 18.52 -4.89 -0.74
CA GLN A 79 17.75 -6.10 -1.04
C GLN A 79 18.57 -7.40 -0.92
N LYS A 80 19.89 -7.34 -1.09
CA LYS A 80 20.78 -8.52 -1.10
C LYS A 80 21.49 -8.76 0.22
N ALA A 81 21.87 -7.69 0.92
CA ALA A 81 22.65 -7.74 2.14
C ALA A 81 22.26 -6.57 3.07
N PRO A 82 21.02 -6.57 3.60
CA PRO A 82 20.44 -5.44 4.31
C PRO A 82 21.27 -5.04 5.53
N SER A 83 21.65 -5.99 6.37
CA SER A 83 22.43 -5.74 7.59
C SER A 83 23.77 -5.06 7.31
N LYS A 84 24.45 -5.45 6.22
CA LYS A 84 25.72 -4.84 5.78
C LYS A 84 25.55 -3.41 5.26
N GLN A 85 24.35 -3.03 4.81
CA GLN A 85 24.10 -1.68 4.33
C GLN A 85 23.73 -0.70 5.44
N ILE A 86 23.29 -1.17 6.62
CA ILE A 86 22.87 -0.30 7.74
C ILE A 86 23.95 0.72 8.11
N PRO A 87 25.23 0.36 8.35
CA PRO A 87 26.24 1.37 8.71
C PRO A 87 26.47 2.43 7.62
N ILE A 88 26.37 2.03 6.35
CA ILE A 88 26.53 2.95 5.20
C ILE A 88 25.33 3.89 5.11
N LEU A 89 24.12 3.37 5.30
CA LEU A 89 22.89 4.16 5.31
C LEU A 89 22.87 5.15 6.48
N LEU A 90 23.35 4.76 7.66
CA LEU A 90 23.47 5.67 8.81
C LEU A 90 24.46 6.81 8.52
N GLN A 91 25.61 6.53 7.88
CA GLN A 91 26.54 7.57 7.45
C GLN A 91 25.93 8.50 6.41
N LEU A 92 25.18 7.96 5.44
CA LEU A 92 24.48 8.76 4.44
C LEU A 92 23.38 9.62 5.09
N LYS A 93 22.59 9.06 6.02
CA LYS A 93 21.56 9.79 6.79
C LYS A 93 22.20 10.95 7.56
N LYS A 94 23.36 10.74 8.18
CA LYS A 94 24.10 11.82 8.87
C LYS A 94 24.56 12.92 7.92
N LYS A 95 24.99 12.56 6.71
CA LYS A 95 25.45 13.51 5.69
C LYS A 95 24.29 14.28 5.04
N HIS A 96 23.17 13.61 4.85
CA HIS A 96 21.98 14.12 4.16
C HIS A 96 20.73 13.85 5.01
N PRO A 97 20.60 14.53 6.17
CA PRO A 97 19.53 14.25 7.13
C PRO A 97 18.14 14.64 6.61
N ASP A 98 18.08 15.43 5.54
CA ASP A 98 16.93 15.97 4.85
C ASP A 98 16.43 15.09 3.68
N LEU A 99 17.05 13.93 3.43
CA LEU A 99 16.65 12.99 2.39
C LEU A 99 15.72 11.89 2.94
N PRO A 100 14.39 11.95 2.71
CA PRO A 100 13.45 10.97 3.27
C PRO A 100 13.73 9.53 2.80
N VAL A 101 14.26 9.40 1.57
CA VAL A 101 14.56 8.11 0.96
C VAL A 101 15.58 7.29 1.76
N LEU A 102 16.51 7.94 2.47
CA LEU A 102 17.50 7.23 3.30
C LEU A 102 16.86 6.58 4.53
N TYR A 103 15.84 7.22 5.09
CA TYR A 103 15.07 6.68 6.21
C TYR A 103 14.23 5.49 5.75
N ASN A 104 13.62 5.57 4.57
CA ASN A 104 12.92 4.45 3.96
C ASN A 104 13.86 3.25 3.71
N TYR A 105 15.06 3.49 3.21
CA TYR A 105 16.05 2.43 3.00
C TYR A 105 16.53 1.81 4.31
N LEU A 106 16.68 2.61 5.38
CA LEU A 106 16.95 2.10 6.72
C LEU A 106 15.79 1.24 7.23
N ALA A 107 14.54 1.68 7.05
CA ALA A 107 13.36 0.90 7.43
C ALA A 107 13.37 -0.49 6.74
N ILE A 108 13.59 -0.53 5.42
CA ILE A 108 13.70 -1.77 4.66
C ILE A 108 14.86 -2.64 5.19
N ALA A 109 16.02 -2.04 5.45
CA ALA A 109 17.19 -2.77 5.94
C ALA A 109 16.98 -3.36 7.34
N TYR A 110 16.40 -2.59 8.27
CA TYR A 110 16.07 -3.05 9.62
C TYR A 110 15.02 -4.16 9.60
N GLN A 111 13.94 -3.97 8.84
CA GLN A 111 12.90 -4.98 8.67
C GLN A 111 13.46 -6.29 8.11
N SER A 112 14.25 -6.21 7.04
CA SER A 112 14.82 -7.38 6.38
C SER A 112 15.91 -8.08 7.22
N SER A 113 16.47 -7.37 8.20
CA SER A 113 17.45 -7.90 9.15
C SER A 113 16.82 -8.28 10.50
N GLN A 114 15.49 -8.31 10.59
CA GLN A 114 14.72 -8.63 11.81
C GLN A 114 15.04 -7.74 13.02
N GLN A 115 15.52 -6.52 12.80
CA GLN A 115 15.78 -5.51 13.83
C GLN A 115 14.49 -4.71 14.07
N LEU A 116 13.53 -5.31 14.75
CA LEU A 116 12.15 -4.81 14.83
C LEU A 116 12.01 -3.53 15.66
N ASP A 117 12.85 -3.33 16.67
CA ASP A 117 12.83 -2.13 17.50
C ASP A 117 13.31 -0.92 16.69
N GLN A 118 14.48 -1.04 16.05
CA GLN A 118 15.02 -0.01 15.16
C GLN A 118 14.11 0.23 13.95
N TYR A 119 13.48 -0.83 13.42
CA TYR A 119 12.47 -0.68 12.38
C TYR A 119 11.31 0.17 12.86
N THR A 120 10.76 -0.08 14.05
CA THR A 120 9.63 0.72 14.57
C THR A 120 10.05 2.17 14.80
N GLU A 121 11.23 2.38 15.40
CA GLU A 121 11.78 3.72 15.66
C GLU A 121 11.94 4.53 14.37
N ILE A 122 12.58 3.96 13.34
CA ILE A 122 12.82 4.68 12.07
C ILE A 122 11.50 5.00 11.36
N LEU A 123 10.45 4.18 11.46
CA LEU A 123 9.15 4.50 10.86
C LEU A 123 8.51 5.74 11.48
N HIS A 124 8.54 5.82 12.82
CA HIS A 124 8.02 6.98 13.53
C HIS A 124 8.86 8.23 13.25
N GLU A 125 10.19 8.10 13.29
CA GLU A 125 11.11 9.19 12.95
C GLU A 125 10.85 9.71 11.52
N THR A 126 10.66 8.81 10.55
CA THR A 126 10.42 9.18 9.14
C THR A 126 9.15 10.04 9.01
N VAL A 127 8.04 9.62 9.60
CA VAL A 127 6.76 10.35 9.49
C VAL A 127 6.80 11.66 10.28
N GLN A 128 7.54 11.71 11.39
CA GLN A 128 7.73 12.93 12.18
C GLN A 128 8.55 13.97 11.43
N LEU A 129 9.65 13.57 10.79
CA LEU A 129 10.54 14.49 10.06
C LEU A 129 10.01 14.85 8.67
N PHE A 130 9.30 13.92 8.02
CA PHE A 130 8.82 14.08 6.64
C PHE A 130 7.33 13.75 6.53
N PRO A 131 6.45 14.59 7.10
CA PRO A 131 5.01 14.33 7.12
C PRO A 131 4.37 14.21 5.71
N ASP A 132 4.99 14.84 4.71
CA ASP A 132 4.53 14.79 3.32
C ASP A 132 5.11 13.62 2.53
N TYR A 133 6.10 12.90 3.08
CA TYR A 133 6.72 11.77 2.39
C TYR A 133 5.79 10.54 2.38
N LEU A 134 5.19 10.28 1.21
CA LEU A 134 4.17 9.25 1.03
C LEU A 134 4.66 7.86 1.46
N PHE A 135 5.86 7.44 1.09
CA PHE A 135 6.37 6.10 1.43
C PHE A 135 6.60 5.92 2.93
N GLY A 136 6.95 6.98 3.65
CA GLY A 136 7.02 6.97 5.12
C GLY A 136 5.65 6.69 5.74
N LYS A 137 4.62 7.44 5.29
CA LYS A 137 3.22 7.24 5.71
C LYS A 137 2.72 5.83 5.38
N VAL A 138 2.94 5.36 4.16
CA VAL A 138 2.50 4.02 3.73
C VAL A 138 3.17 2.91 4.53
N THR A 139 4.48 3.00 4.76
CA THR A 139 5.20 1.97 5.53
C THR A 139 4.74 1.93 6.98
N LEU A 140 4.56 3.08 7.63
CA LEU A 140 4.00 3.14 8.99
C LEU A 140 2.54 2.65 9.03
N ALA A 141 1.75 3.00 8.02
CA ALA A 141 0.38 2.52 7.89
C ALA A 141 0.32 0.98 7.76
N ASP A 142 1.18 0.38 6.95
CA ASP A 142 1.27 -1.08 6.82
C ASP A 142 1.72 -1.76 8.12
N TYR A 143 2.64 -1.15 8.87
CA TYR A 143 3.03 -1.60 10.21
C TYR A 143 1.83 -1.70 11.16
N HIS A 144 0.97 -0.68 11.19
CA HIS A 144 -0.23 -0.68 12.03
C HIS A 144 -1.32 -1.61 11.48
N PHE A 145 -1.50 -1.66 10.16
CA PHE A 145 -2.45 -2.54 9.49
C PHE A 145 -2.21 -4.01 9.86
N ASN A 146 -0.95 -4.47 9.79
CA ASN A 146 -0.58 -5.85 10.13
C ASN A 146 -0.81 -6.20 11.61
N ARG A 147 -0.91 -5.20 12.48
CA ARG A 147 -1.27 -5.36 13.91
C ARG A 147 -2.75 -5.15 14.20
N ASN A 148 -3.59 -5.13 13.16
CA ASN A 148 -5.03 -4.85 13.25
C ASN A 148 -5.37 -3.47 13.84
N ASN A 149 -4.41 -2.53 13.87
CA ASN A 149 -4.58 -1.18 14.40
C ASN A 149 -5.15 -0.23 13.32
N HIS A 150 -6.32 -0.56 12.76
CA HIS A 150 -6.93 0.18 11.63
C HIS A 150 -7.23 1.66 11.93
N ARG A 151 -7.45 2.00 13.20
CA ARG A 151 -7.64 3.40 13.64
C ARG A 151 -6.37 4.23 13.40
N GLU A 152 -5.20 3.67 13.70
CA GLU A 152 -3.92 4.36 13.50
C GLU A 152 -3.61 4.54 12.01
N VAL A 153 -3.92 3.54 11.18
CA VAL A 153 -3.84 3.66 9.71
C VAL A 153 -4.60 4.90 9.21
N ARG A 154 -5.84 5.08 9.68
CA ARG A 154 -6.66 6.25 9.31
C ARG A 154 -6.09 7.58 9.81
N LYS A 155 -5.53 7.59 11.02
CA LYS A 155 -4.89 8.78 11.60
C LYS A 155 -3.66 9.21 10.81
N ILE A 156 -2.80 8.27 10.40
CA ILE A 156 -1.59 8.56 9.60
C ILE A 156 -1.93 9.32 8.32
N PHE A 157 -3.05 8.98 7.69
CA PHE A 157 -3.52 9.67 6.49
C PHE A 157 -4.50 10.82 6.77
N ASN A 158 -4.71 11.22 8.04
CA ASN A 158 -5.69 12.24 8.43
C ASN A 158 -7.10 12.00 7.86
N ASN A 159 -7.50 10.73 7.76
CA ASN A 159 -8.72 10.28 7.06
C ASN A 159 -8.82 10.66 5.56
N LYS A 160 -7.74 11.15 4.95
CA LYS A 160 -7.67 11.46 3.52
C LYS A 160 -7.19 10.23 2.75
N LEU A 161 -8.13 9.44 2.23
CA LEU A 161 -7.85 8.12 1.62
C LEU A 161 -7.74 8.15 0.09
N GLU A 162 -7.43 9.32 -0.48
CA GLU A 162 -7.14 9.48 -1.92
C GLU A 162 -5.73 10.04 -2.08
N ILE A 163 -5.02 9.60 -3.13
CA ILE A 163 -3.59 9.90 -3.30
C ILE A 163 -3.32 11.41 -3.43
N HIS A 164 -4.19 12.14 -4.13
CA HIS A 164 -4.01 13.58 -4.40
C HIS A 164 -4.01 14.45 -3.14
N HIS A 165 -4.61 13.98 -2.05
CA HIS A 165 -4.58 14.69 -0.77
C HIS A 165 -3.20 14.70 -0.10
N HIS A 166 -2.25 13.91 -0.60
CA HIS A 166 -0.91 13.74 -0.03
C HIS A 166 0.18 14.42 -0.86
N PHE A 167 -0.21 15.22 -1.84
CA PHE A 167 0.69 15.96 -2.71
C PHE A 167 0.20 17.41 -2.91
N PRO A 168 1.07 18.32 -3.40
CA PRO A 168 0.63 19.65 -3.80
C PRO A 168 -0.51 19.59 -4.83
N PRO A 169 -1.52 20.48 -4.77
CA PRO A 169 -2.67 20.45 -5.68
C PRO A 169 -2.32 20.52 -7.18
N SER A 170 -1.15 21.05 -7.52
CA SER A 170 -0.64 21.11 -8.90
C SER A 170 -0.18 19.76 -9.46
N ARG A 171 0.00 18.74 -8.61
CA ARG A 171 0.49 17.42 -9.04
C ARG A 171 -0.65 16.52 -9.48
N THR A 172 -0.70 16.24 -10.77
CA THR A 172 -1.73 15.38 -11.40
C THR A 172 -1.19 14.03 -11.89
N ILE A 173 0.14 13.90 -11.99
CA ILE A 173 0.84 12.68 -12.41
C ILE A 173 1.59 12.09 -11.21
N TYR A 174 1.41 10.79 -11.00
CA TYR A 174 2.04 10.03 -9.92
C TYR A 174 2.95 8.95 -10.47
N HIS A 175 4.05 8.65 -9.79
CA HIS A 175 4.87 7.53 -10.17
C HIS A 175 4.13 6.22 -9.85
N ILE A 176 4.28 5.21 -10.70
CA ILE A 176 3.61 3.91 -10.56
C ILE A 176 3.79 3.29 -9.17
N SER A 177 4.98 3.43 -8.56
CA SER A 177 5.23 2.92 -7.20
C SER A 177 4.45 3.65 -6.13
N GLU A 178 4.18 4.95 -6.28
CA GLU A 178 3.37 5.73 -5.33
C GLU A 178 1.91 5.24 -5.35
N VAL A 179 1.35 5.12 -6.56
CA VAL A 179 -0.01 4.63 -6.79
C VAL A 179 -0.17 3.22 -6.21
N ARG A 180 0.76 2.33 -6.55
CA ARG A 180 0.76 0.93 -6.11
C ARG A 180 0.84 0.81 -4.60
N SER A 181 1.83 1.45 -3.98
CA SER A 181 2.02 1.41 -2.53
C SER A 181 0.81 1.98 -1.80
N PHE A 182 0.34 3.17 -2.19
CA PHE A 182 -0.79 3.82 -1.55
C PHE A 182 -2.08 3.00 -1.65
N TYR A 183 -2.52 2.66 -2.87
CA TYR A 183 -3.80 1.97 -3.05
C TYR A 183 -3.77 0.52 -2.59
N SER A 184 -2.60 -0.12 -2.45
CA SER A 184 -2.50 -1.44 -1.80
C SER A 184 -2.87 -1.38 -0.31
N THR A 185 -2.34 -0.40 0.41
CA THR A 185 -2.64 -0.19 1.84
C THR A 185 -4.07 0.29 2.04
N ILE A 186 -4.53 1.26 1.24
CA ILE A 186 -5.89 1.81 1.34
C ILE A 186 -6.95 0.77 0.94
N GLY A 187 -6.72 0.01 -0.13
CA GLY A 187 -7.60 -1.07 -0.56
C GLY A 187 -7.76 -2.15 0.53
N ALA A 188 -6.64 -2.58 1.13
CA ALA A 188 -6.65 -3.53 2.23
C ALA A 188 -7.39 -3.01 3.47
N LEU A 189 -7.19 -1.73 3.83
CA LEU A 189 -7.94 -1.06 4.91
C LEU A 189 -9.45 -1.06 4.64
N HIS A 190 -9.87 -0.74 3.42
CA HIS A 190 -11.28 -0.76 3.03
C HIS A 190 -11.89 -2.16 3.09
N ALA A 191 -11.15 -3.18 2.62
CA ALA A 191 -11.58 -4.57 2.68
C ALA A 191 -11.88 -4.99 4.12
N ARG A 192 -10.93 -4.78 5.04
CA ARG A 192 -11.11 -5.11 6.47
C ARG A 192 -12.22 -4.30 7.12
N SER A 193 -12.35 -3.02 6.77
CA SER A 193 -13.44 -2.15 7.23
C SER A 193 -14.81 -2.56 6.67
N GLY A 194 -14.87 -3.44 5.67
CA GLY A 194 -16.11 -3.87 5.02
C GLY A 194 -16.63 -2.92 3.94
N ASN A 195 -15.84 -1.90 3.56
CA ASN A 195 -16.13 -1.04 2.42
C ASN A 195 -15.64 -1.75 1.14
N ILE A 196 -16.38 -2.78 0.73
CA ILE A 196 -15.94 -3.73 -0.30
C ILE A 196 -15.89 -3.10 -1.70
N SER A 197 -16.81 -2.19 -2.05
CA SER A 197 -16.76 -1.51 -3.35
C SER A 197 -15.47 -0.72 -3.51
N ARG A 198 -15.04 0.01 -2.46
CA ARG A 198 -13.77 0.73 -2.47
C ARG A 198 -12.56 -0.19 -2.55
N ALA A 199 -12.60 -1.32 -1.85
CA ALA A 199 -11.53 -2.32 -1.91
C ALA A 199 -11.40 -2.91 -3.33
N ILE A 200 -12.52 -3.29 -3.95
CA ILE A 200 -12.54 -3.84 -5.32
C ILE A 200 -12.05 -2.79 -6.33
N PHE A 201 -12.47 -1.53 -6.19
CA PHE A 201 -11.95 -0.47 -7.04
C PHE A 201 -10.43 -0.34 -6.95
N CYS A 202 -9.86 -0.36 -5.74
CA CYS A 202 -8.41 -0.34 -5.56
C CYS A 202 -7.75 -1.57 -6.22
N TYR A 203 -8.38 -2.75 -6.12
CA TYR A 203 -7.90 -3.96 -6.79
C TYR A 203 -7.89 -3.80 -8.31
N PHE A 204 -8.98 -3.34 -8.93
CA PHE A 204 -9.06 -3.10 -10.38
C PHE A 204 -8.06 -2.05 -10.86
N LEU A 205 -7.91 -0.97 -10.10
CA LEU A 205 -6.88 0.04 -10.37
C LEU A 205 -5.48 -0.59 -10.41
N LEU A 206 -5.11 -1.40 -9.42
CA LEU A 206 -3.79 -2.03 -9.40
C LEU A 206 -3.64 -3.13 -10.45
N GLN A 207 -4.72 -3.86 -10.78
CA GLN A 207 -4.73 -4.82 -11.88
C GLN A 207 -4.48 -4.14 -13.24
N LYS A 208 -5.05 -2.95 -13.47
CA LYS A 208 -4.81 -2.17 -14.68
C LYS A 208 -3.35 -1.70 -14.81
N ILE A 209 -2.69 -1.46 -13.68
CA ILE A 209 -1.34 -0.91 -13.61
C ILE A 209 -0.27 -2.01 -13.72
N ASP A 210 -0.40 -3.06 -12.92
CA ASP A 210 0.58 -4.14 -12.78
C ASP A 210 -0.16 -5.41 -12.28
N PRO A 211 -0.78 -6.19 -13.20
CA PRO A 211 -1.67 -7.31 -12.87
C PRO A 211 -1.04 -8.36 -11.97
N ASP A 212 0.24 -8.65 -12.20
CA ASP A 212 0.96 -9.75 -11.54
C ASP A 212 1.74 -9.28 -10.30
N HIS A 213 1.59 -8.02 -9.90
CA HIS A 213 2.27 -7.51 -8.72
C HIS A 213 1.72 -8.09 -7.41
N PRO A 214 2.57 -8.50 -6.45
CA PRO A 214 2.12 -9.05 -5.15
C PRO A 214 1.18 -8.13 -4.36
N LEU A 215 1.34 -6.80 -4.50
CA LEU A 215 0.47 -5.83 -3.83
C LEU A 215 -0.96 -5.80 -4.39
N SER A 216 -1.16 -6.14 -5.67
CA SER A 216 -2.48 -6.29 -6.27
C SER A 216 -3.19 -7.51 -5.66
N LEU A 217 -2.48 -8.65 -5.56
CA LEU A 217 -2.98 -9.88 -4.96
C LEU A 217 -3.31 -9.72 -3.46
N ARG A 218 -2.55 -8.90 -2.73
CA ARG A 218 -2.82 -8.59 -1.31
C ARG A 218 -4.25 -8.07 -1.10
N ILE A 219 -4.71 -7.11 -1.91
CA ILE A 219 -6.07 -6.55 -1.78
C ILE A 219 -7.12 -7.64 -2.02
N GLY A 220 -6.95 -8.43 -3.08
CA GLY A 220 -7.89 -9.49 -3.42
C GLY A 220 -8.05 -10.53 -2.31
N ASN A 221 -6.94 -10.92 -1.69
CA ASN A 221 -6.96 -11.82 -0.53
C ASN A 221 -7.72 -11.22 0.66
N GLU A 222 -7.53 -9.93 0.97
CA GLU A 222 -8.26 -9.25 2.04
C GLU A 222 -9.77 -9.15 1.76
N ILE A 223 -10.18 -8.95 0.49
CA ILE A 223 -11.58 -8.98 0.07
C ILE A 223 -12.18 -10.37 0.31
N LEU A 224 -11.50 -11.43 -0.14
CA LEU A 224 -11.95 -12.80 0.06
C LEU A 224 -12.08 -13.15 1.55
N LEU A 225 -11.05 -12.85 2.35
CA LEU A 225 -11.07 -13.10 3.79
C LEU A 225 -12.27 -12.43 4.47
N LYS A 226 -12.59 -11.19 4.05
CA LYS A 226 -13.75 -10.48 4.58
C LYS A 226 -15.08 -11.15 4.20
N GLU A 227 -15.23 -11.59 2.95
CA GLU A 227 -16.45 -12.26 2.50
C GLU A 227 -16.63 -13.64 3.15
N ILE A 228 -15.55 -14.42 3.30
CA ILE A 228 -15.56 -15.69 4.03
C ILE A 228 -15.97 -15.47 5.49
N SER A 229 -15.40 -14.46 6.16
CA SER A 229 -15.77 -14.11 7.54
C SER A 229 -17.25 -13.74 7.67
N LYS A 230 -17.84 -13.04 6.68
CA LYS A 230 -19.27 -12.73 6.66
C LYS A 230 -20.13 -14.00 6.50
N LEU A 231 -19.70 -14.95 5.69
CA LEU A 231 -20.42 -16.22 5.50
C LEU A 231 -20.44 -17.04 6.78
N GLY A 232 -19.29 -17.22 7.43
CA GLY A 232 -19.20 -17.95 8.70
C GLY A 232 -20.10 -17.35 9.78
N LYS A 233 -20.17 -16.01 9.88
CA LYS A 233 -21.08 -15.32 10.81
C LYS A 233 -22.57 -15.53 10.50
N LYS A 234 -22.94 -15.73 9.23
CA LYS A 234 -24.34 -16.01 8.85
C LYS A 234 -24.73 -17.44 9.17
N ILE A 235 -23.80 -18.39 9.01
CA ILE A 235 -24.03 -19.81 9.30
C ILE A 235 -24.20 -20.00 10.81
N ASN A 236 -23.32 -19.42 11.64
CA ASN A 236 -23.37 -19.57 13.11
C ASN A 236 -24.51 -18.79 13.80
N ARG A 237 -25.31 -18.01 13.05
CA ARG A 237 -26.48 -17.28 13.57
C ARG A 237 -27.79 -18.00 13.27
N LYS A 238 -27.75 -19.12 12.55
CA LYS A 238 -28.88 -20.03 12.32
C LYS A 238 -28.70 -21.27 13.17
#